data_AF-A0A1F8SXE2-F1
#
_entry.id   AF-A0A1F8SXE2-F1
#
_cell.length_a   1.000
_cell.length_b   1.000
_cell.length_c   1.000
_cell.angle_alpha   90.00
_cell.angle_beta   90.00
_cell.angle_gamma   90.00
#
_symmetry.space_group_name_H-M   'P 1'
#
loop_
_entity.id
_entity.type
_entity.pdbx_description
1 polymer ?
#
loop_
_entity_poly.entity_id
_entity_poly.type
_entity_poly.pdbx_seq_one_letter_code
_entity_poly.pdbx_strand_id
1 'polypeptide(L)'
;MVDLPKKKVGIVACSGEELAEGTVTRLAALKVLEQLRPADTVTICLPLFLAGGEGDRAFARFYPTIAVDGCNLRCAAKGTEMYSGKPAVSLVVSDLVQQKGLEQPKGLRRLNESGKQAVDLMAEQIADEVDQILGLQWDRRKGEFASTGQRDDASAPSIQESVQATCSCGSGIPIQKVIINGQSVTLIALPVMLQQFKEAGKAPGTETVAELLDLLKIYNPIQAEEEQVYRDMLQKEYSAYFDKEPSR
;
A
#
# COMPACT_ATOMS: atom_id res chain seq x y z
N MET A 1 13.84 -17.31 -8.86
CA MET A 1 13.36 -16.57 -7.69
C MET A 1 12.59 -15.40 -8.25
N VAL A 2 11.29 -15.26 -7.99
CA VAL A 2 10.55 -14.07 -8.44
C VAL A 2 10.93 -12.98 -7.46
N ASP A 3 11.74 -12.04 -7.92
CA ASP A 3 12.11 -10.87 -7.16
C ASP A 3 10.85 -10.02 -7.01
N LEU A 4 10.21 -10.08 -5.84
CA LEU A 4 9.03 -9.27 -5.57
C LEU A 4 9.50 -7.83 -5.35
N PRO A 5 8.84 -6.83 -5.97
CA PRO A 5 9.24 -5.44 -5.80
C PRO A 5 9.26 -5.05 -4.33
N LYS A 6 10.23 -4.19 -3.95
CA LYS A 6 10.42 -3.69 -2.58
C LYS A 6 9.06 -3.31 -1.97
N LYS A 7 8.70 -3.94 -0.84
CA LYS A 7 7.46 -3.63 -0.11
C LYS A 7 7.50 -2.15 0.28
N LYS A 8 6.62 -1.34 -0.32
CA LYS A 8 6.39 0.06 0.08
C LYS A 8 5.13 0.18 0.92
N VAL A 9 5.06 1.23 1.71
CA VAL A 9 3.87 1.61 2.50
C VAL A 9 3.17 2.80 1.85
N GLY A 10 1.87 2.68 1.63
CA GLY A 10 1.03 3.76 1.13
C GLY A 10 0.59 4.68 2.25
N ILE A 11 0.61 5.98 2.03
CA ILE A 11 0.08 6.98 2.98
C ILE A 11 -1.08 7.70 2.31
N VAL A 12 -2.29 7.53 2.85
CA VAL A 12 -3.50 8.22 2.38
C VAL A 12 -3.81 9.34 3.36
N ALA A 13 -3.47 10.57 2.99
CA ALA A 13 -3.86 11.74 3.77
C ALA A 13 -5.27 12.21 3.39
N CYS A 14 -6.09 12.54 4.38
CA CYS A 14 -7.38 13.18 4.08
C CYS A 14 -7.17 14.54 3.44
N SER A 15 -8.07 14.95 2.54
CA SER A 15 -8.01 16.28 1.91
C SER A 15 -8.14 17.38 2.96
N GLY A 16 -9.13 17.24 3.85
CA GLY A 16 -9.39 18.12 5.00
C GLY A 16 -9.26 19.62 4.69
N GLU A 17 -9.71 20.05 3.51
CA GLU A 17 -9.48 21.39 2.98
C GLU A 17 -10.14 22.51 3.81
N GLU A 18 -11.13 22.15 4.63
CA GLU A 18 -11.92 23.08 5.44
C GLU A 18 -11.40 23.23 6.88
N LEU A 19 -10.37 22.48 7.28
CA LEU A 19 -9.85 22.45 8.65
C LEU A 19 -8.32 22.39 8.71
N ALA A 20 -7.73 22.99 9.75
CA ALA A 20 -6.28 23.09 9.89
C ALA A 20 -5.62 21.71 10.04
N GLU A 21 -6.28 20.77 10.71
CA GLU A 21 -5.83 19.41 10.89
C GLU A 21 -5.74 18.65 9.55
N GLY A 22 -6.53 19.02 8.55
CA GLY A 22 -6.41 18.50 7.18
C GLY A 22 -5.18 19.02 6.44
N THR A 23 -4.72 20.23 6.78
CA THR A 23 -3.39 20.69 6.33
C THR A 23 -2.28 19.95 7.06
N VAL A 24 -2.47 19.64 8.35
CA VAL A 24 -1.53 18.83 9.13
C VAL A 24 -1.35 17.43 8.50
N THR A 25 -2.43 16.74 8.13
CA THR A 25 -2.33 15.41 7.48
C THR A 25 -1.49 15.44 6.21
N ARG A 26 -1.76 16.40 5.32
CA ARG A 26 -1.08 16.54 4.02
C ARG A 26 0.39 16.89 4.18
N LEU A 27 0.72 17.82 5.07
CA LEU A 27 2.10 18.21 5.34
C LEU A 27 2.89 17.12 6.08
N ALA A 28 2.25 16.38 6.99
CA ALA A 28 2.88 15.24 7.65
C ALA A 28 3.20 14.11 6.66
N ALA A 29 2.23 13.77 5.80
CA ALA A 29 2.45 12.79 4.73
C ALA A 29 3.56 13.22 3.76
N LEU A 30 3.59 14.50 3.36
CA LEU A 30 4.65 15.05 2.51
C LEU A 30 6.02 14.98 3.20
N LYS A 31 6.11 15.34 4.47
CA LYS A 31 7.35 15.25 5.25
C LYS A 31 7.88 13.82 5.33
N VAL A 32 7.01 12.84 5.54
CA VAL A 32 7.41 11.42 5.51
C VAL A 32 7.94 11.02 4.13
N LEU A 33 7.20 11.37 3.08
CA LEU A 33 7.54 11.05 1.70
C LEU A 33 8.87 11.67 1.26
N GLU A 34 9.17 12.91 1.66
CA GLU A 34 10.34 13.63 1.17
C GLU A 34 11.57 13.52 2.08
N GLN A 35 11.35 13.38 3.39
CA GLN A 35 12.43 13.55 4.38
C GLN A 35 12.67 12.31 5.24
N LEU A 36 11.61 11.62 5.67
CA LEU A 36 11.77 10.54 6.65
C LEU A 36 11.95 9.17 5.99
N ARG A 37 11.10 8.79 5.03
CA ARG A 37 11.07 7.45 4.42
C ARG A 37 10.87 7.50 2.89
N PRO A 38 11.67 8.26 2.14
CA PRO A 38 11.47 8.47 0.69
C PRO A 38 11.60 7.19 -0.16
N ALA A 39 12.42 6.23 0.28
CA ALA A 39 12.59 4.96 -0.42
C ALA A 39 11.46 3.96 -0.13
N ASP A 40 10.81 4.08 1.04
CA ASP A 40 9.95 3.06 1.62
C ASP A 40 8.46 3.44 1.56
N THR A 41 8.14 4.68 1.21
CA THR A 41 6.77 5.20 1.21
C THR A 41 6.33 5.73 -0.14
N VAL A 42 5.00 5.76 -0.33
CA VAL A 42 4.33 6.46 -1.42
C VAL A 42 3.11 7.19 -0.87
N THR A 43 2.76 8.33 -1.45
CA THR A 43 1.52 9.03 -1.11
C THR A 43 0.39 8.61 -2.04
N ILE A 44 -0.82 8.50 -1.50
CA ILE A 44 -2.05 8.25 -2.24
C ILE A 44 -2.93 9.49 -2.14
N CYS A 45 -3.30 10.03 -3.30
CA CYS A 45 -4.17 11.20 -3.39
C CYS A 45 -5.62 10.78 -3.11
N LEU A 46 -6.13 11.07 -1.91
CA LEU A 46 -7.50 10.70 -1.54
C LEU A 46 -8.57 11.17 -2.57
N PRO A 47 -8.55 12.42 -3.09
CA PRO A 47 -9.48 12.83 -4.14
C PRO A 47 -9.47 11.92 -5.38
N LEU A 48 -8.29 11.58 -5.90
CA LEU A 48 -8.16 10.71 -7.07
C LEU A 48 -8.58 9.28 -6.74
N PHE A 49 -8.19 8.79 -5.57
CA PHE A 49 -8.58 7.49 -5.05
C PHE A 49 -10.11 7.34 -4.97
N LEU A 50 -10.80 8.34 -4.42
CA LEU A 50 -12.26 8.37 -4.34
C LEU A 50 -12.91 8.48 -5.73
N ALA A 51 -12.30 9.22 -6.65
CA ALA A 51 -12.77 9.40 -8.03
C ALA A 51 -12.59 8.18 -8.95
N GLY A 52 -11.99 7.09 -8.47
CA GLY A 52 -11.79 5.88 -9.28
C GLY A 52 -10.36 5.68 -9.79
N GLY A 53 -9.36 6.31 -9.18
CA GLY A 53 -7.94 6.09 -9.52
C GLY A 53 -7.53 4.63 -9.32
N GLU A 54 -7.59 3.83 -10.39
CA GLU A 54 -7.38 2.37 -10.35
C GLU A 54 -5.98 2.02 -9.83
N GLY A 55 -4.94 2.76 -10.23
CA GLY A 55 -3.58 2.54 -9.77
C GLY A 55 -3.40 2.76 -8.26
N ASP A 56 -4.06 3.76 -7.69
CA ASP A 56 -3.99 4.05 -6.25
C ASP A 56 -4.81 3.03 -5.46
N ARG A 57 -5.99 2.64 -5.97
CA ARG A 57 -6.82 1.57 -5.38
C ARG A 57 -6.14 0.22 -5.41
N ALA A 58 -5.48 -0.11 -6.52
CA ALA A 58 -4.69 -1.31 -6.65
C ALA A 58 -3.56 -1.32 -5.62
N PHE A 59 -2.79 -0.23 -5.55
CA PHE A 59 -1.71 -0.12 -4.58
C PHE A 59 -2.22 -0.37 -3.16
N ALA A 60 -3.27 0.34 -2.74
CA ALA A 60 -3.81 0.21 -1.39
C ALA A 60 -4.42 -1.17 -1.08
N ARG A 61 -4.74 -1.96 -2.12
CA ARG A 61 -5.25 -3.32 -1.97
C ARG A 61 -4.15 -4.35 -1.73
N PHE A 62 -3.00 -4.13 -2.36
CA PHE A 62 -1.88 -5.09 -2.38
C PHE A 62 -0.74 -4.72 -1.44
N TYR A 63 -0.66 -3.46 -1.04
CA TYR A 63 0.39 -2.95 -0.18
C TYR A 63 -0.19 -2.35 1.10
N PRO A 64 0.52 -2.47 2.23
CA PRO A 64 0.07 -1.91 3.49
C PRO A 64 -0.11 -0.40 3.35
N THR A 65 -1.22 0.09 3.87
CA THR A 65 -1.62 1.50 3.74
C THR A 65 -1.96 2.09 5.10
N ILE A 66 -1.38 3.25 5.40
CA ILE A 66 -1.66 4.07 6.57
C ILE A 66 -2.63 5.16 6.15
N ALA A 67 -3.81 5.20 6.78
CA ALA A 67 -4.76 6.29 6.61
C ALA A 67 -4.52 7.37 7.67
N VAL A 68 -4.38 8.63 7.24
CA VAL A 68 -4.12 9.78 8.11
C VAL A 68 -5.25 10.79 7.94
N ASP A 69 -6.08 10.92 8.98
CA ASP A 69 -7.29 11.73 8.97
C ASP A 69 -7.18 12.97 9.87
N GLY A 70 -7.70 14.10 9.40
CA GLY A 70 -7.69 15.34 10.16
C GLY A 70 -8.67 15.31 11.34
N CYS A 71 -9.76 14.56 11.19
CA CYS A 71 -10.85 14.49 12.16
C CYS A 71 -11.50 13.09 12.22
N ASN A 72 -12.42 12.92 13.17
CA ASN A 72 -13.10 11.64 13.42
C ASN A 72 -14.13 11.23 12.35
N LEU A 73 -14.32 12.03 11.29
CA LEU A 73 -15.06 11.58 10.12
C LEU A 73 -14.34 10.45 9.38
N ARG A 74 -13.00 10.40 9.48
CA ARG A 74 -12.15 9.33 8.95
C ARG A 74 -12.33 9.07 7.45
N CYS A 75 -12.32 10.14 6.65
CA CYS A 75 -12.56 10.07 5.21
C CYS A 75 -11.51 9.21 4.47
N ALA A 76 -10.23 9.31 4.85
CA ALA A 76 -9.16 8.50 4.28
C ALA A 76 -9.36 7.03 4.66
N ALA A 77 -9.51 6.72 5.95
CA ALA A 77 -9.65 5.34 6.38
C ALA A 77 -10.89 4.65 5.79
N LYS A 78 -12.05 5.33 5.82
CA LYS A 78 -13.29 4.81 5.24
C LYS A 78 -13.20 4.64 3.73
N GLY A 79 -12.59 5.60 3.04
CA GLY A 79 -12.37 5.51 1.60
C GLY A 79 -11.51 4.31 1.25
N THR A 80 -10.35 4.16 1.92
CA THR A 80 -9.45 3.01 1.72
C THR A 80 -10.16 1.69 2.01
N GLU A 81 -10.86 1.58 3.14
CA GLU A 81 -11.60 0.36 3.50
C GLU A 81 -12.66 -0.01 2.46
N MET A 82 -13.43 0.97 1.99
CA MET A 82 -14.48 0.77 1.00
C MET A 82 -13.96 0.27 -0.34
N TYR A 83 -12.81 0.76 -0.82
CA TYR A 83 -12.35 0.51 -2.20
C TYR A 83 -11.17 -0.44 -2.31
N SER A 84 -10.41 -0.65 -1.23
CA SER A 84 -9.14 -1.40 -1.26
C SER A 84 -8.92 -2.31 -0.06
N GLY A 85 -9.80 -2.29 0.95
CA GLY A 85 -9.66 -3.10 2.16
C GLY A 85 -9.11 -2.29 3.34
N LYS A 86 -9.14 -2.90 4.53
CA LYS A 86 -8.86 -2.20 5.78
C LYS A 86 -7.42 -1.64 5.80
N PRO A 87 -7.22 -0.34 6.12
CA PRO A 87 -5.90 0.22 6.34
C PRO A 87 -5.13 -0.57 7.41
N ALA A 88 -3.82 -0.72 7.22
CA ALA A 88 -2.94 -1.34 8.21
C ALA A 88 -2.95 -0.51 9.51
N VAL A 89 -2.98 0.82 9.38
CA VAL A 89 -3.04 1.77 10.49
C VAL A 89 -3.99 2.91 10.13
N SER A 90 -4.74 3.41 11.11
CA SER A 90 -5.60 4.60 10.97
C SER A 90 -5.31 5.61 12.09
N LEU A 91 -4.77 6.76 11.70
CA LEU A 91 -4.36 7.85 12.58
C LEU A 91 -5.30 9.05 12.44
N VAL A 92 -5.56 9.76 13.54
CA VAL A 92 -6.37 10.98 13.55
C VAL A 92 -5.62 12.12 14.23
N VAL A 93 -5.47 13.24 13.52
CA VAL A 93 -4.73 14.42 14.01
C VAL A 93 -5.39 15.03 15.24
N SER A 94 -6.72 15.19 15.26
CA SER A 94 -7.42 15.71 16.46
C SER A 94 -7.15 14.87 17.70
N ASP A 95 -7.07 13.54 17.55
CA ASP A 95 -6.78 12.63 18.67
C ASP A 95 -5.32 12.83 19.13
N LEU A 96 -4.37 12.98 18.20
CA LEU A 96 -2.97 13.28 18.53
C LEU A 96 -2.82 14.61 19.29
N VAL A 97 -3.46 15.68 18.79
CA VAL A 97 -3.44 17.01 19.41
C VAL A 97 -3.94 16.93 20.86
N GLN A 98 -5.04 16.20 21.08
CA GLN A 98 -5.60 16.00 22.42
C GLN A 98 -4.65 15.17 23.31
N GLN A 99 -4.14 14.05 22.81
CA GLN A 99 -3.25 13.15 23.57
C GLN A 99 -1.93 13.82 23.96
N LYS A 100 -1.40 14.70 23.11
CA LYS A 100 -0.16 15.44 23.36
C LYS A 100 -0.36 16.77 24.08
N GLY A 101 -1.62 17.15 24.37
CA GLY A 101 -1.94 18.40 25.05
C GLY A 101 -1.52 19.65 24.26
N LEU A 102 -1.54 19.59 22.93
CA LEU A 102 -1.16 20.71 22.07
C LEU A 102 -2.30 21.73 22.01
N GLU A 103 -1.95 22.99 21.74
CA GLU A 103 -2.94 23.97 21.32
C GLU A 103 -3.57 23.56 19.99
N GLN A 104 -4.80 24.01 19.74
CA GLN A 104 -5.47 23.68 18.49
C GLN A 104 -4.72 24.24 17.27
N PRO A 105 -4.43 23.41 16.24
CA PRO A 105 -3.91 23.89 14.97
C PRO A 105 -4.83 24.94 14.36
N LYS A 106 -4.24 25.99 13.80
CA LYS A 106 -4.98 27.07 13.13
C LYS A 106 -4.34 27.42 11.80
N GLY A 107 -5.19 27.82 10.86
CA GLY A 107 -4.79 28.28 9.53
C GLY A 107 -4.82 27.15 8.49
N LEU A 108 -5.52 27.41 7.37
CA LEU A 108 -5.67 26.42 6.30
C LEU A 108 -4.44 26.38 5.39
N ARG A 109 -3.96 27.54 4.95
CA ARG A 109 -2.78 27.64 4.06
C ARG A 109 -1.46 27.70 4.81
N ARG A 110 -1.47 28.35 5.98
CA ARG A 110 -0.28 28.55 6.81
C ARG A 110 -0.65 28.24 8.26
N LEU A 111 -0.08 27.15 8.76
CA LEU A 111 -0.29 26.72 10.12
C LEU A 111 0.38 27.67 11.12
N ASN A 112 -0.26 27.85 12.27
CA ASN A 112 0.38 28.40 13.46
C ASN A 112 1.47 27.44 13.99
N GLU A 113 2.22 27.88 15.01
CA GLU A 113 3.30 27.06 15.59
C GLU A 113 2.79 25.73 16.14
N SER A 114 1.62 25.70 16.79
CA SER A 114 1.03 24.43 17.24
C SER A 114 0.71 23.48 16.08
N GLY A 115 0.19 24.01 14.96
CA GLY A 115 -0.05 23.22 13.76
C GLY A 115 1.24 22.67 13.15
N LYS A 116 2.34 23.44 13.14
CA LYS A 116 3.65 22.95 12.69
C LYS A 116 4.19 21.85 13.62
N GLN A 117 4.06 22.03 14.93
CA GLN A 117 4.43 21.01 15.90
C GLN A 117 3.60 19.72 15.72
N ALA A 118 2.30 19.85 15.42
CA ALA A 118 1.45 18.71 15.12
C ALA A 118 1.88 18.00 13.81
N VAL A 119 2.35 18.74 12.80
CA VAL A 119 2.94 18.14 11.58
C VAL A 119 4.15 17.29 11.93
N ASP A 120 5.06 17.80 12.74
CA ASP A 120 6.29 17.07 13.11
C ASP A 120 5.96 15.79 13.88
N LEU A 121 5.11 15.89 14.90
CA LEU A 121 4.70 14.74 15.71
C LEU A 121 3.92 13.69 14.89
N MET A 122 3.04 14.13 13.98
CA MET A 122 2.29 13.22 13.13
C MET A 122 3.21 12.54 12.10
N ALA A 123 4.17 13.27 11.52
CA ALA A 123 5.14 12.70 10.59
C ALA A 123 6.03 11.66 11.27
N GLU A 124 6.49 11.92 12.49
CA GLU A 124 7.23 10.94 13.29
C GLU A 124 6.40 9.70 13.58
N GLN A 125 5.13 9.87 13.99
CA GLN A 125 4.24 8.74 14.25
C GLN A 125 4.00 7.90 12.98
N ILE A 126 3.78 8.53 11.82
CA ILE A 126 3.64 7.81 10.56
C ILE A 126 4.93 7.04 10.22
N ALA A 127 6.10 7.65 10.40
CA ALA A 127 7.38 7.00 10.13
C ALA A 127 7.62 5.78 11.03
N ASP A 128 7.27 5.87 12.32
CA ASP A 128 7.36 4.74 13.25
C ASP A 128 6.45 3.59 12.82
N GLU A 129 5.23 3.88 12.35
CA GLU A 129 4.30 2.87 11.83
C GLU A 129 4.80 2.24 10.53
N VAL A 130 5.43 3.02 9.64
CA VAL A 130 6.09 2.50 8.42
C VAL A 130 7.18 1.51 8.81
N ASP A 131 8.03 1.87 9.76
CA ASP A 131 9.12 0.99 10.22
C ASP A 131 8.56 -0.30 10.83
N GLN A 132 7.53 -0.21 11.66
CA GLN A 132 6.88 -1.38 12.25
C GLN A 132 6.29 -2.31 11.18
N ILE A 133 5.58 -1.76 10.20
CA ILE A 133 4.98 -2.52 9.10
C ILE A 133 6.06 -3.24 8.27
N LEU A 134 7.20 -2.59 8.04
CA LEU A 134 8.30 -3.14 7.27
C LEU A 134 9.27 -4.00 8.11
N GLY A 135 9.05 -4.11 9.41
CA GLY A 135 9.94 -4.84 10.33
C GLY A 135 11.32 -4.18 10.48
N LEU A 136 11.41 -2.88 10.24
CA LEU A 136 12.63 -2.11 10.34
C LEU A 136 12.81 -1.58 11.78
N GLN A 137 14.03 -1.66 12.31
CA GLN A 137 14.37 -1.03 13.58
C GLN A 137 15.15 0.25 13.31
N TRP A 138 14.60 1.43 13.59
CA TRP A 138 15.28 2.71 13.39
C TRP A 138 16.03 3.17 14.66
N ASP A 139 17.34 3.38 14.57
CA ASP A 139 18.15 3.95 15.65
C ASP A 139 18.15 5.49 15.55
N ARG A 140 17.29 6.11 16.36
CA ARG A 140 17.14 7.57 16.44
C ARG A 140 18.41 8.32 16.85
N ARG A 141 19.39 7.65 17.50
CA ARG A 141 20.65 8.31 17.91
C ARG A 141 21.66 8.38 16.78
N LYS A 142 21.59 7.44 15.84
CA LYS A 142 22.52 7.35 14.69
C LYS A 142 21.91 7.85 13.39
N GLY A 143 20.58 7.94 13.31
CA GLY A 143 19.88 8.29 12.08
C GLY A 143 19.94 7.16 11.04
N GLU A 144 20.06 5.91 11.50
CA GLU A 144 20.27 4.72 10.66
C GLU A 144 19.42 3.56 11.18
N PHE A 145 19.17 2.56 10.33
CA PHE A 145 18.49 1.34 10.77
C PHE A 145 19.44 0.44 11.59
N ALA A 146 18.99 -0.05 12.75
CA ALA A 146 19.66 -1.12 13.46
C ALA A 146 19.67 -2.37 12.58
N SER A 147 20.85 -2.93 12.36
CA SER A 147 21.08 -4.04 11.43
C SER A 147 20.35 -5.31 11.88
N THR A 148 19.19 -5.59 11.30
CA THR A 148 18.63 -6.94 11.25
C THR A 148 18.39 -7.30 9.79
N GLY A 149 19.29 -8.13 9.24
CA GLY A 149 19.17 -8.78 7.94
C GLY A 149 19.59 -7.91 6.75
N GLN A 150 20.53 -8.43 5.97
CA GLN A 150 21.09 -7.87 4.74
C GLN A 150 20.03 -7.21 3.84
N ARG A 151 20.19 -5.91 3.55
CA ARG A 151 19.64 -5.30 2.34
C ARG A 151 20.70 -5.44 1.27
N ASP A 152 20.39 -6.20 0.22
CA ASP A 152 21.16 -6.20 -1.01
C ASP A 152 20.92 -4.89 -1.77
N ASP A 153 21.46 -3.79 -1.23
CA ASP A 153 21.66 -2.55 -1.97
C ASP A 153 22.99 -2.65 -2.74
N ALA A 154 23.09 -3.58 -3.69
CA ALA A 154 24.16 -3.57 -4.70
C ALA A 154 23.88 -4.58 -5.82
N SER A 155 23.09 -4.18 -6.81
CA SER A 155 23.48 -4.24 -8.23
C SER A 155 22.30 -3.87 -9.10
N ALA A 156 22.47 -2.82 -9.90
CA ALA A 156 21.82 -2.78 -11.19
C ALA A 156 22.55 -3.80 -12.08
N PRO A 157 21.85 -4.81 -12.60
CA PRO A 157 22.08 -5.23 -13.96
C PRO A 157 20.80 -5.11 -14.78
N SER A 158 20.98 -4.49 -15.93
CA SER A 158 20.05 -4.41 -17.03
C SER A 158 19.58 -5.80 -17.48
N ILE A 159 18.32 -6.13 -17.25
CA ILE A 159 17.46 -6.83 -18.22
C ILE A 159 16.07 -6.19 -18.12
N GLN A 160 15.63 -5.63 -19.25
CA GLN A 160 14.28 -5.10 -19.42
C GLN A 160 13.27 -6.24 -19.29
N GLU A 161 12.56 -6.33 -18.16
CA GLU A 161 11.23 -6.91 -18.14
C GLU A 161 10.21 -5.81 -17.90
N SER A 162 9.31 -5.65 -18.85
CA SER A 162 8.34 -4.57 -18.95
C SER A 162 7.40 -4.55 -17.74
N VAL A 163 7.68 -3.67 -16.78
CA VAL A 163 6.74 -3.23 -15.74
C VAL A 163 5.65 -2.41 -16.43
N GLN A 164 4.56 -3.05 -16.83
CA GLN A 164 3.49 -2.40 -17.60
C GLN A 164 2.17 -2.24 -16.82
N ALA A 165 2.26 -2.15 -15.49
CA ALA A 165 1.20 -1.65 -14.62
C ALA A 165 1.82 -0.74 -13.55
N THR A 166 2.24 0.44 -13.97
CA THR A 166 2.82 1.47 -13.10
C THR A 166 1.72 2.19 -12.35
N CYS A 167 1.64 2.00 -11.03
CA CYS A 167 1.11 3.05 -10.16
C CYS A 167 1.91 4.34 -10.43
N SER A 168 1.29 5.51 -10.32
CA SER A 168 1.88 6.82 -10.68
C SER A 168 3.24 7.08 -10.00
N CYS A 169 3.52 6.40 -8.89
CA CYS A 169 4.77 6.45 -8.13
C CYS A 169 5.88 5.51 -8.65
N GLY A 170 5.68 4.78 -9.75
CA GLY A 170 6.69 3.89 -10.35
C GLY A 170 6.95 2.59 -9.58
N SER A 171 6.22 2.32 -8.48
CA SER A 171 6.46 1.15 -7.62
C SER A 171 6.13 -0.19 -8.27
N GLY A 172 5.36 -0.18 -9.36
CA GLY A 172 4.94 -1.38 -10.11
C GLY A 172 4.01 -2.30 -9.30
N ILE A 173 2.86 -2.63 -9.85
CA ILE A 173 2.07 -3.74 -9.29
C ILE A 173 2.77 -5.04 -9.75
N PRO A 174 3.01 -6.02 -8.85
CA PRO A 174 3.68 -7.26 -9.23
C PRO A 174 2.92 -7.97 -10.34
N ILE A 175 3.64 -8.46 -11.36
CA ILE A 175 3.06 -9.18 -12.50
C ILE A 175 3.56 -10.62 -12.52
N GLN A 176 2.78 -11.53 -13.09
CA GLN A 176 3.19 -12.91 -13.35
C GLN A 176 2.81 -13.30 -14.77
N LYS A 177 3.77 -13.83 -15.53
CA LYS A 177 3.48 -14.47 -16.82
C LYS A 177 2.96 -15.88 -16.56
N VAL A 178 1.82 -16.21 -17.15
CA VAL A 178 1.21 -17.54 -17.12
C VAL A 178 0.92 -18.01 -18.54
N ILE A 179 0.73 -19.32 -18.71
CA ILE A 179 0.35 -19.89 -20.01
C ILE A 179 -1.14 -20.23 -19.97
N ILE A 180 -1.92 -19.61 -20.86
CA ILE A 180 -3.36 -19.82 -21.03
C ILE A 180 -3.58 -20.23 -22.48
N ASN A 181 -4.17 -21.40 -22.72
CA ASN A 181 -4.35 -21.97 -24.08
C ASN A 181 -3.08 -21.96 -24.95
N GLY A 182 -1.90 -22.18 -24.34
CA GLY A 182 -0.61 -22.17 -25.03
C GLY A 182 -0.07 -20.76 -25.36
N GLN A 183 -0.79 -19.70 -25.00
CA GLN A 183 -0.35 -18.31 -25.13
C GLN A 183 0.20 -17.79 -23.80
N SER A 184 1.30 -17.05 -23.86
CA SER A 184 1.85 -16.37 -22.70
C SER A 184 1.04 -15.11 -22.40
N VAL A 185 0.37 -15.08 -21.25
CA VAL A 185 -0.42 -13.94 -20.76
C VAL A 185 0.25 -13.36 -19.52
N THR A 186 0.40 -12.03 -19.47
CA THR A 186 0.91 -11.34 -18.28
C THR A 186 -0.25 -10.91 -17.40
N LEU A 187 -0.30 -11.39 -16.17
CA LEU A 187 -1.33 -11.06 -15.21
C LEU A 187 -0.82 -10.09 -14.15
N ILE A 188 -1.54 -8.99 -14.00
CA ILE A 188 -1.30 -7.95 -13.00
C ILE A 188 -1.86 -8.41 -11.65
N ALA A 189 -1.08 -8.18 -10.59
CA ALA A 189 -1.37 -8.46 -9.19
C ALA A 189 -1.48 -9.94 -8.79
N LEU A 190 -1.41 -10.88 -9.74
CA LEU A 190 -1.54 -12.32 -9.44
C LEU A 190 -0.63 -12.78 -8.28
N PRO A 191 0.69 -12.49 -8.24
CA PRO A 191 1.55 -12.92 -7.14
C PRO A 191 1.06 -12.51 -5.75
N VAL A 192 0.60 -11.27 -5.62
CA VAL A 192 0.15 -10.71 -4.33
C VAL A 192 -1.20 -11.27 -3.95
N MET A 193 -2.10 -11.47 -4.92
CA MET A 193 -3.39 -12.12 -4.65
C MET A 193 -3.21 -13.54 -4.12
N LEU A 194 -2.30 -14.33 -4.70
CA LEU A 194 -1.99 -15.68 -4.20
C LEU A 194 -1.45 -15.64 -2.76
N GLN A 195 -0.53 -14.71 -2.48
CA GLN A 195 0.01 -14.50 -1.13
C GLN A 195 -1.08 -14.13 -0.13
N GLN A 196 -1.90 -13.12 -0.45
CA GLN A 196 -2.96 -12.62 0.42
C GLN A 196 -3.99 -13.70 0.75
N PHE A 197 -4.41 -14.50 -0.23
CA PHE A 197 -5.38 -15.58 -0.02
C PHE A 197 -4.79 -16.67 0.89
N LYS A 198 -3.50 -16.97 0.76
CA LYS A 198 -2.79 -17.91 1.62
C LYS A 198 -2.66 -17.39 3.05
N GLU A 199 -2.26 -16.14 3.23
CA GLU A 199 -2.15 -15.47 4.54
C GLU A 199 -3.52 -15.35 5.24
N ALA A 200 -4.59 -15.22 4.47
CA ALA A 200 -5.97 -15.27 4.98
C ALA A 200 -6.49 -16.70 5.28
N GLY A 201 -5.67 -17.73 5.09
CA GLY A 201 -6.02 -19.13 5.38
C GLY A 201 -7.00 -19.77 4.39
N LYS A 202 -7.18 -19.20 3.20
CA LYS A 202 -8.12 -19.73 2.20
C LYS A 202 -7.47 -20.85 1.39
N ALA A 203 -7.87 -22.09 1.62
CA ALA A 203 -7.34 -23.24 0.88
C ALA A 203 -7.75 -23.20 -0.61
N PRO A 204 -6.94 -23.75 -1.54
CA PRO A 204 -7.30 -23.83 -2.95
C PRO A 204 -8.57 -24.68 -3.15
N GLY A 205 -9.59 -24.10 -3.78
CA GLY A 205 -10.85 -24.77 -4.08
C GLY A 205 -11.74 -23.91 -4.98
N THR A 206 -12.82 -24.50 -5.49
CA THR A 206 -13.68 -23.88 -6.51
C THR A 206 -14.19 -22.49 -6.11
N GLU A 207 -14.67 -22.33 -4.87
CA GLU A 207 -15.17 -21.04 -4.36
C GLU A 207 -14.04 -20.01 -4.21
N THR A 208 -12.89 -20.43 -3.67
CA THR A 208 -11.72 -19.57 -3.49
C THR A 208 -11.14 -19.11 -4.83
N VAL A 209 -11.10 -19.99 -5.83
CA VAL A 209 -10.68 -19.65 -7.20
C VAL A 209 -11.68 -18.72 -7.87
N ALA A 210 -12.98 -18.87 -7.61
CA ALA A 210 -13.98 -17.93 -8.12
C ALA A 210 -13.76 -16.52 -7.57
N GLU A 211 -13.56 -16.40 -6.26
CA GLU A 211 -13.26 -15.12 -5.63
C GLU A 211 -11.93 -14.52 -6.14
N LEU A 212 -10.92 -15.37 -6.33
CA LEU A 212 -9.63 -14.96 -6.88
C LEU A 212 -9.77 -14.43 -8.31
N LEU A 213 -10.59 -15.07 -9.15
CA LEU A 213 -10.86 -14.62 -10.51
C LEU A 213 -11.62 -13.29 -10.53
N ASP A 214 -12.64 -13.12 -9.69
CA ASP A 214 -13.38 -11.86 -9.58
C ASP A 214 -12.45 -10.71 -9.20
N LEU A 215 -11.49 -10.97 -8.32
CA LEU A 215 -10.47 -10.00 -7.95
C LEU A 215 -9.47 -9.74 -9.08
N LEU A 216 -9.03 -10.78 -9.79
CA LEU A 216 -8.09 -10.67 -10.92
C LEU A 216 -8.66 -9.83 -12.06
N LYS A 217 -9.97 -9.96 -12.34
CA LYS A 217 -10.70 -9.23 -13.38
C LYS A 217 -10.71 -7.71 -13.19
N ILE A 218 -10.47 -7.22 -11.97
CA ILE A 218 -10.36 -5.78 -11.69
C ILE A 218 -9.16 -5.17 -12.41
N TYR A 219 -8.08 -5.94 -12.60
CA TYR A 219 -6.81 -5.44 -13.14
C TYR A 219 -6.46 -6.04 -14.50
N ASN A 220 -7.19 -7.08 -14.92
CA ASN A 220 -6.91 -7.83 -16.13
C ASN A 220 -8.21 -7.96 -16.93
N PRO A 221 -8.30 -7.42 -18.16
CA PRO A 221 -9.49 -7.58 -18.98
C PRO A 221 -9.61 -9.06 -19.41
N ILE A 222 -10.63 -9.74 -18.91
CA ILE A 222 -10.92 -11.15 -19.19
C ILE A 222 -12.35 -11.24 -19.72
N GLN A 223 -12.53 -11.81 -20.91
CA GLN A 223 -13.85 -11.97 -21.52
C GLN A 223 -14.63 -13.09 -20.81
N ALA A 224 -15.97 -13.01 -20.84
CA ALA A 224 -16.83 -13.97 -20.15
C ALA A 224 -16.62 -15.41 -20.67
N GLU A 225 -16.34 -15.55 -21.95
CA GLU A 225 -16.11 -16.83 -22.63
C GLU A 225 -14.79 -17.49 -22.22
N GLU A 226 -13.84 -16.70 -21.70
CA GLU A 226 -12.52 -17.16 -21.29
C GLU A 226 -12.46 -17.54 -19.81
N GLU A 227 -13.48 -17.17 -19.02
CA GLU A 227 -13.44 -17.32 -17.55
C GLU A 227 -13.15 -18.74 -17.11
N GLN A 228 -13.72 -19.75 -17.76
CA GLN A 228 -13.48 -21.14 -17.36
C GLN A 228 -12.00 -21.52 -17.50
N VAL A 229 -11.34 -21.07 -18.57
CA VAL A 229 -9.91 -21.34 -18.81
C VAL A 229 -9.06 -20.65 -17.73
N TYR A 230 -9.44 -19.43 -17.34
CA TYR A 230 -8.78 -18.72 -16.25
C TYR A 230 -9.00 -19.37 -14.89
N ARG A 231 -10.19 -19.92 -14.60
CA ARG A 231 -10.45 -20.69 -13.38
C ARG A 231 -9.54 -21.91 -13.29
N ASP A 232 -9.42 -22.66 -14.38
CA ASP A 232 -8.57 -23.86 -14.41
C ASP A 232 -7.08 -23.51 -14.21
N MET A 233 -6.62 -22.43 -14.85
CA MET A 233 -5.26 -21.90 -14.66
C MET A 233 -5.03 -21.43 -13.22
N LEU A 234 -5.93 -20.63 -12.66
CA LEU A 234 -5.82 -20.12 -11.29
C LEU A 234 -5.86 -21.25 -10.25
N GLN A 235 -6.69 -22.28 -10.46
CA GLN A 235 -6.71 -23.45 -9.59
C GLN A 235 -5.34 -24.12 -9.56
N LYS A 236 -4.70 -24.30 -10.72
CA LYS A 236 -3.36 -24.89 -10.82
C LYS A 236 -2.29 -24.01 -10.17
N GLU A 237 -2.25 -22.73 -10.53
CA GLU A 237 -1.26 -21.77 -10.00
C GLU A 237 -1.40 -21.60 -8.48
N TYR A 238 -2.62 -21.45 -7.98
CA TYR A 238 -2.84 -21.25 -6.55
C TYR A 238 -2.54 -22.51 -5.74
N SER A 239 -2.91 -23.69 -6.23
CA SER A 239 -2.53 -24.95 -5.58
C SER A 239 -1.00 -25.08 -5.49
N ALA A 240 -0.29 -24.81 -6.59
CA ALA A 240 1.17 -24.85 -6.63
C ALA A 240 1.84 -23.80 -5.71
N TYR A 241 1.21 -22.64 -5.51
CA TYR A 241 1.69 -21.63 -4.57
C TYR A 241 1.40 -21.99 -3.10
N PHE A 242 0.24 -22.58 -2.84
CA PHE A 242 -0.20 -22.96 -1.52
C PHE A 242 0.69 -24.05 -0.92
N ASP A 243 1.07 -25.05 -1.72
CA ASP A 243 1.91 -26.18 -1.32
C ASP A 243 3.38 -25.83 -1.08
N LYS A 244 3.85 -24.66 -1.54
CA LYS A 244 5.22 -24.20 -1.24
C LYS A 244 5.32 -23.77 0.23
N GLU A 245 6.18 -24.41 1.03
CA GLU A 245 6.46 -23.98 2.41
C GLU A 245 7.00 -22.53 2.43
N PRO A 246 6.65 -21.72 3.45
CA PRO A 246 7.27 -20.41 3.63
C PRO A 246 8.76 -20.61 3.85
N SER A 247 9.58 -20.08 2.94
CA SER A 247 11.02 -19.97 3.14
C SER A 247 11.27 -19.16 4.42
N ARG A 248 11.79 -19.85 5.44
CA ARG A 248 12.28 -19.27 6.70
C ARG A 248 13.47 -18.36 6.45
#